data_AF-A0A5E7DHQ7-F1
#
_entry.id   AF-A0A5E7DHQ7-F1
#
_cell.length_a   1.000
_cell.length_b   1.000
_cell.length_c   1.000
_cell.angle_alpha   90.00
_cell.angle_beta   90.00
_cell.angle_gamma   90.00
#
_symmetry.space_group_name_H-M   'P 1'
#
loop_
_entity.id
_entity.type
_entity.pdbx_description
1 polymer ?
#
loop_
_entity_poly.entity_id
_entity_poly.type
_entity_poly.pdbx_seq_one_letter_code
_entity_poly.pdbx_strand_id
1 'polypeptide(L)'
;MPPSEVLVWLGPAIGPQAFEVGPEVREAFVRQLAGADQAFVPSRNAGKFLADIYMLARLRLAARGVTAVYGGCFCTVSDPRFYSYRRSPRTGRFASLVWLER
;
A
#
# COMPACT_ATOMS: atom_id res chain seq x y z
N MET A 1 22.54 -9.14 1.13
CA MET A 1 21.70 -10.23 1.67
C MET A 1 20.85 -10.78 0.54
N PRO A 2 20.73 -12.11 0.41
CA PRO A 2 19.78 -12.69 -0.51
C PRO A 2 18.35 -12.24 -0.14
N PRO A 3 17.46 -12.02 -1.13
CA PRO A 3 16.09 -11.60 -0.87
C PRO A 3 15.30 -12.53 0.08
N SER A 4 15.68 -13.81 0.13
CA SER A 4 15.11 -14.83 1.01
C SER A 4 15.38 -14.59 2.50
N GLU A 5 16.40 -13.79 2.85
CA GLU A 5 16.72 -13.43 4.24
C GLU A 5 16.06 -12.11 4.67
N VAL A 6 15.37 -11.42 3.76
CA VAL A 6 14.73 -10.14 4.04
C VAL A 6 13.30 -10.37 4.52
N LEU A 7 13.01 -9.93 5.74
CA LEU A 7 11.66 -9.86 6.28
C LEU A 7 11.10 -8.45 6.08
N VAL A 8 9.86 -8.36 5.61
CA VAL A 8 9.18 -7.07 5.41
C VAL A 8 7.90 -7.03 6.23
N TRP A 9 7.67 -5.91 6.92
CA TRP A 9 6.39 -5.62 7.54
C TRP A 9 5.75 -4.38 6.89
N LEU A 10 4.52 -4.55 6.39
CA LEU A 10 3.72 -3.46 5.83
C LEU A 10 2.89 -2.82 6.96
N GLY A 11 3.27 -1.61 7.36
CA GLY A 11 2.57 -0.86 8.41
C GLY A 11 1.22 -0.29 8.00
N PRO A 12 0.56 0.48 8.89
CA PRO A 12 -0.72 1.10 8.60
C PRO A 12 -0.65 2.08 7.43
N ALA A 13 -1.50 1.87 6.42
CA ALA A 13 -1.63 2.70 5.23
C ALA A 13 -3.12 2.88 4.88
N ILE A 14 -3.42 3.69 3.87
CA ILE A 14 -4.79 3.78 3.34
C ILE A 14 -5.16 2.46 2.66
N GLY A 15 -6.27 1.86 3.07
CA GLY A 15 -6.69 0.54 2.57
C GLY A 15 -7.35 0.60 1.18
N PRO A 16 -7.50 -0.57 0.53
CA PRO A 16 -8.00 -0.68 -0.84
C PRO A 16 -9.43 -0.15 -1.02
N GLN A 17 -10.25 -0.19 0.03
CA GLN A 17 -11.63 0.31 -0.04
C GLN A 17 -11.74 1.84 0.03
N ALA A 18 -10.65 2.55 0.35
CA ALA A 18 -10.64 3.99 0.56
C ALA A 18 -9.64 4.74 -0.36
N PHE A 19 -8.69 4.03 -0.97
CA PHE A 19 -7.64 4.66 -1.77
C PHE A 19 -8.06 4.87 -3.22
N GLU A 20 -8.94 5.85 -3.43
CA GLU A 20 -9.34 6.25 -4.79
C GLU A 20 -8.27 7.10 -5.47
N VAL A 21 -7.93 6.75 -6.71
CA VAL A 21 -6.91 7.37 -7.56
C VAL A 21 -7.42 7.55 -8.99
N GLY A 22 -6.77 8.42 -9.76
CA GLY A 22 -7.03 8.59 -11.19
C GLY A 22 -6.34 7.54 -12.07
N PRO A 23 -6.69 7.51 -13.37
CA PRO A 23 -6.12 6.56 -14.32
C PRO A 23 -4.61 6.74 -14.48
N GLU A 24 -4.09 7.95 -14.32
CA GLU A 24 -2.67 8.27 -14.40
C GLU A 24 -1.82 7.49 -13.38
N VAL A 25 -2.38 7.26 -12.18
CA VAL A 25 -1.70 6.47 -11.14
C VAL A 25 -1.64 5.01 -11.55
N ARG A 26 -2.78 4.43 -11.96
CA ARG A 26 -2.83 3.04 -12.44
C ARG A 26 -1.84 2.81 -13.57
N GLU A 27 -1.86 3.68 -14.58
CA GLU A 27 -0.94 3.59 -15.72
C GLU A 27 0.52 3.64 -15.29
N ALA A 28 0.90 4.53 -14.37
CA ALA A 28 2.27 4.62 -13.89
C ALA A 28 2.74 3.29 -13.23
N PHE A 29 1.86 2.61 -12.49
CA PHE A 29 2.19 1.31 -11.90
C PHE A 29 2.26 0.19 -12.95
N VAL A 30 1.28 0.10 -13.84
CA VAL A 30 1.19 -0.95 -14.87
C VAL A 30 2.36 -0.85 -15.86
N ARG A 31 2.78 0.36 -16.24
CA ARG A 31 3.96 0.58 -17.11
C ARG A 31 5.25 0.01 -16.51
N GLN A 32 5.38 0.00 -15.19
CA GLN A 32 6.57 -0.52 -14.50
C GLN A 32 6.49 -2.02 -14.24
N LEU A 33 5.29 -2.53 -13.97
CA LEU A 33 5.03 -3.94 -13.73
C LEU A 33 3.62 -4.28 -14.23
N ALA A 34 3.51 -4.99 -15.34
CA ALA A 34 2.22 -5.29 -15.96
C ALA A 34 1.23 -5.96 -14.99
N GLY A 35 1.72 -6.87 -14.14
CA GLY A 35 0.92 -7.54 -13.11
C GLY A 35 0.38 -6.62 -12.01
N ALA A 36 0.78 -5.34 -11.95
CA ALA A 36 0.23 -4.38 -11.01
C ALA A 36 -1.25 -4.06 -11.27
N ASP A 37 -1.77 -4.36 -12.46
CA ASP A 37 -3.16 -4.08 -12.81
C ASP A 37 -4.17 -4.75 -11.86
N GLN A 38 -3.86 -5.94 -11.36
CA GLN A 38 -4.71 -6.67 -10.43
C GLN A 38 -4.91 -5.96 -9.08
N ALA A 39 -4.07 -4.96 -8.77
CA ALA A 39 -4.19 -4.17 -7.55
C ALA A 39 -5.14 -2.97 -7.70
N PHE A 40 -5.80 -2.82 -8.85
CA PHE A 40 -6.75 -1.75 -9.11
C PHE A 40 -8.12 -2.33 -9.43
N VAL A 41 -9.15 -1.80 -8.79
CA VAL A 41 -10.56 -2.10 -9.12
C VAL A 41 -11.28 -0.82 -9.53
N PRO A 42 -12.26 -0.87 -10.44
CA PRO A 42 -13.07 0.31 -10.77
C PRO A 42 -13.70 0.91 -9.51
N SER A 43 -13.63 2.24 -9.38
CA SER A 43 -14.36 2.95 -8.34
C SER A 43 -15.82 3.19 -8.75
N ARG A 44 -16.63 3.63 -7.79
CA ARG A 44 -17.98 4.17 -8.05
C ARG A 44 -17.94 5.44 -8.91
N ASN A 45 -16.87 6.21 -8.82
CA ASN A 45 -16.67 7.40 -9.63
C ASN A 45 -16.12 7.02 -11.00
N ALA A 46 -16.82 7.41 -12.07
CA ALA A 46 -16.44 7.09 -13.44
C ALA A 46 -15.01 7.58 -13.75
N GLY A 47 -14.21 6.70 -14.35
CA GLY A 47 -12.81 6.98 -14.69
C GLY A 47 -11.85 6.98 -13.49
N LYS A 48 -12.29 6.58 -12.29
CA LYS A 48 -11.43 6.42 -11.11
C LYS A 48 -11.29 4.96 -10.72
N PHE A 49 -10.23 4.66 -9.98
CA PHE A 49 -9.90 3.32 -9.48
C PHE A 49 -9.69 3.36 -7.98
N LEU A 50 -10.05 2.29 -7.30
CA LEU A 50 -9.60 1.99 -5.95
C LEU A 50 -8.31 1.16 -6.04
N ALA A 51 -7.24 1.64 -5.42
CA ALA A 51 -5.93 1.02 -5.47
C ALA A 51 -5.60 0.28 -4.16
N ASP A 52 -5.13 -0.96 -4.28
CA ASP A 52 -4.59 -1.73 -3.16
C ASP A 52 -3.09 -1.47 -3.03
N ILE A 53 -2.72 -0.53 -2.16
CA ILE A 53 -1.32 -0.18 -1.91
C ILE A 53 -0.51 -1.34 -1.32
N TYR A 54 -1.15 -2.26 -0.59
CA TYR A 54 -0.47 -3.42 -0.02
C TYR A 54 -0.19 -4.46 -1.09
N MET A 55 -1.13 -4.71 -1.99
CA MET A 55 -0.90 -5.59 -3.15
C MET A 55 0.20 -5.01 -4.06
N LEU A 56 0.19 -3.70 -4.33
CA LEU A 56 1.25 -3.04 -5.11
C LEU A 56 2.63 -3.23 -4.48
N ALA A 57 2.74 -3.09 -3.16
CA ALA A 57 3.99 -3.33 -2.43
C ALA A 57 4.42 -4.80 -2.54
N ARG A 58 3.50 -5.75 -2.32
CA ARG A 58 3.76 -7.20 -2.42
C ARG A 58 4.26 -7.59 -3.80
N LEU A 59 3.63 -7.09 -4.87
CA LEU A 59 4.03 -7.37 -6.24
C LEU A 59 5.45 -6.87 -6.55
N ARG A 60 5.78 -5.67 -6.10
CA ARG A 60 7.13 -5.11 -6.28
C ARG A 60 8.19 -5.88 -5.50
N LEU A 61 7.88 -6.30 -4.27
CA LEU A 61 8.77 -7.10 -3.43
C LEU A 61 8.99 -8.49 -4.02
N ALA A 62 7.91 -9.15 -4.47
CA ALA A 62 7.99 -10.45 -5.13
C ALA A 62 8.82 -10.41 -6.42
N ALA A 63 8.69 -9.34 -7.22
CA ALA A 63 9.52 -9.12 -8.41
C ALA A 63 11.03 -8.91 -8.11
N ARG A 64 11.39 -8.77 -6.83
CA ARG A 64 12.77 -8.71 -6.32
C ARG A 64 13.16 -9.96 -5.52
N GLY A 65 12.31 -10.99 -5.46
CA GLY A 65 12.56 -12.23 -4.74
C GLY A 65 12.24 -12.18 -3.23
N VAL A 66 11.67 -11.08 -2.73
CA VAL A 66 11.28 -10.95 -1.32
C VAL A 66 9.86 -11.51 -1.15
N THR A 67 9.73 -12.64 -0.46
CA THR A 67 8.46 -13.34 -0.27
C THR A 67 7.94 -13.31 1.16
N ALA A 68 8.82 -13.10 2.15
CA ALA A 68 8.46 -12.97 3.56
C ALA A 68 7.88 -11.59 3.89
N VAL A 69 6.61 -11.37 3.50
CA VAL A 69 5.93 -10.08 3.64
C VAL A 69 4.71 -10.19 4.58
N TYR A 70 4.79 -9.51 5.72
CA TYR A 70 3.80 -9.52 6.80
C TYR A 70 3.06 -8.18 6.92
N GLY A 71 2.01 -8.15 7.74
CA GLY A 71 1.21 -6.95 7.95
C GLY A 71 0.34 -6.61 6.73
N GLY A 72 0.03 -5.32 6.58
CA GLY A 72 -0.82 -4.82 5.50
C GLY A 72 -2.31 -5.08 5.69
N CYS A 73 -2.75 -5.16 6.94
CA CYS A 73 -4.14 -5.48 7.30
C CYS A 73 -4.89 -4.26 7.89
N PHE A 74 -4.27 -3.07 7.90
CA PHE A 74 -4.85 -1.87 8.49
C PHE A 74 -5.33 -0.89 7.43
N CYS A 75 -6.32 -0.07 7.76
CA CYS A 75 -6.73 1.04 6.90
C CYS A 75 -6.77 2.31 7.74
N THR A 76 -5.88 3.26 7.45
CA THR A 76 -5.79 4.52 8.21
C THR A 76 -7.05 5.36 8.11
N VAL A 77 -7.85 5.20 7.04
CA VAL A 77 -9.12 5.93 6.87
C VAL A 77 -10.23 5.35 7.74
N SER A 78 -10.41 4.03 7.77
CA SER A 78 -11.54 3.41 8.48
C SER A 78 -11.23 3.07 9.94
N ASP A 79 -9.96 2.88 10.30
CA ASP A 79 -9.55 2.59 11.66
C ASP A 79 -9.31 3.88 12.45
N PRO A 80 -10.04 4.11 13.56
CA PRO A 80 -9.95 5.34 14.34
C PRO A 80 -8.63 5.51 15.10
N ARG A 81 -7.84 4.44 15.26
CA ARG A 81 -6.55 4.49 15.97
C ARG A 81 -5.47 5.27 15.21
N PHE A 82 -5.63 5.46 13.91
CA PHE A 82 -4.62 6.10 13.07
C PHE A 82 -5.05 7.49 12.59
N TYR A 83 -4.09 8.41 12.49
CA TYR A 83 -4.28 9.64 11.73
C TYR A 83 -4.42 9.34 10.23
N SER A 84 -5.25 10.09 9.51
CA SER A 84 -5.41 9.94 8.06
C SER A 84 -5.70 11.26 7.39
N TYR A 85 -4.79 11.67 6.50
CA TYR A 85 -4.93 12.87 5.69
C TYR A 85 -6.15 12.81 4.76
N ARG A 86 -6.44 11.61 4.21
CA ARG A 86 -7.61 11.42 3.35
C ARG A 86 -8.92 11.61 4.11
N ARG A 87 -8.95 11.25 5.40
CA ARG A 87 -10.12 11.46 6.28
C ARG A 87 -10.22 12.92 6.74
N SER A 88 -9.12 13.51 7.18
CA SER A 88 -9.04 14.91 7.58
C SER A 88 -7.69 15.51 7.18
N PRO A 89 -7.66 16.51 6.30
CA PRO A 89 -6.41 17.14 5.84
C PRO A 89 -5.59 17.77 6.98
N ARG A 90 -6.26 18.29 8.02
CA ARG A 90 -5.62 18.81 9.24
C ARG A 90 -5.63 17.71 10.31
N THR A 91 -4.54 16.96 10.39
CA THR A 91 -4.40 15.81 11.30
C THR A 91 -2.95 15.59 11.71
N GLY A 92 -2.73 14.76 12.73
CA GLY A 92 -1.40 14.38 13.22
C GLY A 92 -0.63 13.43 12.28
N ARG A 93 0.48 12.89 12.76
CA ARG A 93 1.29 11.87 12.08
C ARG A 93 1.65 10.77 13.07
N PHE A 94 1.85 9.56 12.56
CA PHE A 94 2.37 8.44 13.32
C PHE A 94 3.63 7.90 12.62
N ALA A 95 4.41 7.07 13.31
CA ALA A 95 5.65 6.52 12.80
C ALA A 95 5.68 5.00 12.95
N SER A 96 6.39 4.33 12.04
CA SER A 96 6.81 2.94 12.20
C SER A 96 8.31 2.97 12.49
N LEU A 97 8.74 2.30 13.57
CA LEU A 97 10.13 2.30 14.03
C LEU A 97 10.64 0.86 14.07
N VAL A 98 11.90 0.67 13.69
CA VAL A 98 12.61 -0.61 13.78
C VAL A 98 14.05 -0.32 14.16
N TRP A 99 14.61 -1.10 15.08
CA TRP A 99 15.99 -0.99 15.54
C TRP A 99 16.52 -2.36 15.91
N LEU A 100 17.84 -2.47 16.03
CA LEU A 100 18.50 -3.65 16.58
C LEU A 100 18.71 -3.42 18.08
N GLU A 101 18.13 -4.29 18.90
CA GLU A 101 18.48 -4.38 20.32
C GLU A 101 19.82 -5.12 20.45
N ARG A 102 20.68 -4.65 21.37
CA ARG A 102 22.04 -5.17 21.54
C ARG A 102 22.09 -6.27 22.59
#